data_AF-A0A970SQV7-F1
#
_entry.id   AF-A0A970SQV7-F1
#
_cell.length_a   1.000
_cell.length_b   1.000
_cell.length_c   1.000
_cell.angle_alpha   90.00
_cell.angle_beta   90.00
_cell.angle_gamma   90.00
#
_symmetry.space_group_name_H-M   'P 1'
#
loop_
_entity.id
_entity.type
_entity.pdbx_description
1 polymer ?
#
loop_
_entity_poly.entity_id
_entity_poly.type
_entity_poly.pdbx_seq_one_letter_code
_entity_poly.pdbx_strand_id
1 'polypeptide(L)'
;MRRCVDCRIILDDNVRYCPKCGNEIALDDSSAQSSASDVQLLLRSASLHRSREDWERAIADATDALRLDPRNPDVPSLLGDIYEKQGMRDEAIAWYQMALEMNPDSSADKEHLERLSELILEEGRHKRSESHNTLQSRTKTWGWALGSVFIVIIILAAISISRGRSVESTLNPPVPTARPHYGTAAPVTPPTQALPPGPSTPSDVSAASSAGGSVRTPGELYIRSELAGSQDITAAGAAVNDLIADPRSGVVSVTFTVRFTPHLSKDNIITAAAVIARNTFELNREVKFVTARCLVEIGGAQGTQIAFVGDVARQSIESISPTATTEQIAAIFTTPWWNPQIK
;
A
#
# COMPACT_ATOMS: atom_id res chain seq x y z
N MET A 1 -3.41 46.49 -19.44
CA MET A 1 -3.63 46.04 -18.06
C MET A 1 -4.16 44.62 -18.08
N ARG A 2 -3.44 43.66 -17.48
CA ARG A 2 -3.81 42.24 -17.43
C ARG A 2 -4.42 41.90 -16.07
N ARG A 3 -5.13 40.78 -15.96
CA ARG A 3 -5.59 40.26 -14.66
C ARG A 3 -5.03 38.86 -14.43
N CYS A 4 -4.58 38.61 -13.21
CA CYS A 4 -4.27 37.24 -12.81
C CYS A 4 -5.57 36.42 -12.74
N VAL A 5 -5.59 35.27 -13.42
CA VAL A 5 -6.77 34.39 -13.49
C VAL A 5 -7.16 33.86 -12.10
N ASP A 6 -6.18 33.55 -11.24
CA ASP A 6 -6.45 33.00 -9.91
C ASP A 6 -6.72 34.09 -8.86
N CYS A 7 -5.93 35.17 -8.85
CA CYS A 7 -6.00 36.20 -7.82
C CYS A 7 -6.91 37.38 -8.16
N ARG A 8 -7.32 37.51 -9.42
CA ARG A 8 -8.13 38.62 -9.98
C ARG A 8 -7.57 40.03 -9.76
N ILE A 9 -6.31 40.15 -9.32
CA ILE A 9 -5.63 41.43 -9.21
C ILE A 9 -5.26 41.97 -10.59
N ILE A 10 -5.30 43.29 -10.74
CA ILE A 10 -4.91 43.98 -11.96
C ILE A 10 -3.38 44.14 -11.96
N LEU A 11 -2.75 43.79 -13.07
CA LEU A 11 -1.31 43.76 -13.27
C LEU A 11 -0.93 44.61 -14.49
N ASP A 12 0.28 45.17 -14.45
CA ASP A 12 0.87 45.87 -15.59
C ASP A 12 1.18 44.89 -16.73
N ASP A 13 1.21 45.39 -17.97
CA ASP A 13 1.32 44.55 -19.17
C ASP A 13 2.66 43.82 -19.32
N ASN A 14 3.69 44.24 -18.57
CA ASN A 14 5.04 43.68 -18.61
C ASN A 14 5.32 42.67 -17.49
N VAL A 15 4.31 42.31 -16.69
CA VAL A 15 4.46 41.39 -15.56
C VAL A 15 4.33 39.96 -16.06
N ARG A 16 5.44 39.20 -16.01
CA ARG A 16 5.47 37.79 -16.42
C ARG A 16 4.86 36.84 -15.40
N TYR A 17 4.97 37.15 -14.10
CA TYR A 17 4.44 36.31 -13.02
C TYR A 17 3.64 37.14 -12.02
N CYS A 18 2.52 36.61 -11.55
CA CYS A 18 1.69 37.26 -10.55
C CYS A 18 2.46 37.37 -9.22
N PRO A 19 2.68 38.58 -8.67
CA PRO A 19 3.43 38.75 -7.42
C PRO A 19 2.72 38.18 -6.19
N LYS A 20 1.42 37.84 -6.31
CA LYS A 20 0.61 37.30 -5.21
C LYS A 20 0.60 35.76 -5.16
N CYS A 21 0.47 35.09 -6.30
CA CYS A 21 0.37 33.62 -6.36
C CYS A 21 1.49 32.93 -7.15
N GLY A 22 2.41 33.69 -7.76
CA GLY A 22 3.51 33.16 -8.54
C GLY A 22 3.13 32.62 -9.92
N ASN A 23 1.86 32.65 -10.31
CA ASN A 23 1.42 32.05 -11.57
C ASN A 23 1.84 32.88 -12.79
N GLU A 24 2.20 32.23 -13.90
CA GLU A 24 2.63 32.91 -15.13
C GLU A 24 1.43 33.63 -15.79
N ILE A 25 1.63 34.88 -16.20
CA ILE A 25 0.62 35.66 -16.92
C ILE A 25 0.87 35.43 -18.41
N ALA A 26 -0.01 34.64 -19.03
CA ALA A 26 0.11 34.26 -20.44
C ALA A 26 0.38 35.48 -21.35
N LEU A 27 1.36 35.32 -22.23
CA LEU A 27 1.69 36.24 -23.31
C LEU A 27 0.89 35.77 -24.53
N ASP A 28 -0.21 36.47 -24.80
CA ASP A 28 -1.04 36.41 -26.01
C ASP A 28 -2.17 35.35 -26.07
N ASP A 29 -3.37 35.78 -26.51
CA ASP A 29 -4.63 35.02 -26.57
C ASP A 29 -4.66 33.91 -27.65
N SER A 30 -3.64 33.80 -28.50
CA SER A 30 -3.59 32.86 -29.63
C SER A 30 -3.28 31.42 -29.20
N SER A 31 -2.49 31.23 -28.14
CA SER A 31 -2.15 29.90 -27.62
C SER A 31 -3.32 29.24 -26.88
N ALA A 32 -4.15 30.04 -26.20
CA ALA A 32 -5.31 29.55 -25.44
C ALA A 32 -6.45 29.07 -26.37
N GLN A 33 -6.60 29.68 -27.55
CA GLN A 33 -7.59 29.25 -28.54
C GLN A 33 -7.18 27.96 -29.25
N SER A 34 -5.88 27.78 -29.52
CA SER A 34 -5.35 26.50 -30.04
C SER A 34 -5.58 25.36 -29.05
N SER A 35 -5.20 25.55 -27.79
CA SER A 35 -5.33 24.50 -26.77
C SER A 35 -6.78 24.11 -26.49
N ALA A 36 -7.72 25.07 -26.49
CA ALA A 36 -9.15 24.78 -26.32
C ALA A 36 -9.73 23.97 -27.50
N SER A 37 -9.29 24.27 -28.73
CA SER A 37 -9.65 23.50 -29.92
C SER A 37 -9.08 22.07 -29.85
N ASP A 38 -7.85 21.92 -29.37
CA ASP A 38 -7.19 20.62 -29.23
C ASP A 38 -7.86 19.74 -28.17
N VAL A 39 -8.25 20.32 -27.03
CA VAL A 39 -9.04 19.63 -25.98
C VAL A 39 -10.37 19.12 -26.53
N GLN A 40 -11.07 19.96 -27.30
CA GLN A 40 -12.37 19.58 -27.85
C GLN A 40 -12.27 18.49 -28.92
N LEU A 41 -11.17 18.45 -29.68
CA LEU A 41 -10.88 17.37 -30.62
C LEU A 41 -10.64 16.04 -29.88
N LEU A 42 -9.84 16.08 -28.81
CA LEU A 42 -9.57 14.90 -27.98
C LEU A 42 -10.83 14.36 -27.30
N LEU A 43 -11.69 15.24 -26.76
CA LEU A 43 -12.98 14.83 -26.17
C LEU A 43 -13.89 14.14 -27.19
N ARG A 44 -13.94 14.64 -28.43
CA ARG A 44 -14.70 13.99 -29.51
C ARG A 44 -14.10 12.64 -29.90
N SER A 45 -12.78 12.54 -29.98
CA SER A 45 -12.06 11.28 -30.24
C SER A 45 -12.32 10.25 -29.15
N ALA A 46 -12.19 10.65 -27.88
CA ALA A 46 -12.47 9.82 -26.72
C ALA A 46 -13.92 9.30 -26.74
N SER A 47 -14.90 10.17 -27.03
CA SER A 47 -16.31 9.78 -27.15
C SER A 47 -16.54 8.78 -28.29
N LEU A 48 -15.85 8.95 -29.43
CA LEU A 48 -15.91 8.00 -30.55
C LEU A 48 -15.30 6.65 -30.17
N HIS A 49 -14.12 6.62 -29.55
CA HIS A 49 -13.49 5.39 -29.08
C HIS A 49 -14.36 4.69 -28.02
N ARG A 50 -14.96 5.43 -27.09
CA ARG A 50 -15.93 4.92 -26.12
C ARG A 50 -17.13 4.26 -26.81
N SER A 51 -17.67 4.88 -27.85
CA SER A 51 -18.79 4.29 -28.61
C SER A 51 -18.43 3.01 -29.38
N ARG A 52 -17.13 2.80 -29.63
CA ARG A 52 -16.57 1.59 -30.24
C ARG A 52 -16.09 0.56 -29.22
N GLU A 53 -16.30 0.82 -27.93
CA GLU A 53 -15.81 0.00 -26.81
C GLU A 53 -14.27 -0.13 -26.80
N ASP A 54 -13.57 0.82 -27.42
CA ASP A 54 -12.12 0.86 -27.54
C ASP A 54 -11.54 1.61 -26.32
N TRP A 55 -11.72 1.00 -25.14
CA TRP A 55 -11.55 1.66 -23.83
C TRP A 55 -10.16 2.27 -23.62
N GLU A 56 -9.10 1.56 -24.03
CA GLU A 56 -7.72 2.04 -23.87
C GLU A 56 -7.48 3.37 -24.59
N ARG A 57 -7.98 3.49 -25.83
CA ARG A 57 -7.87 4.71 -26.62
C ARG A 57 -8.79 5.81 -26.10
N ALA A 58 -10.00 5.45 -25.66
CA ALA A 58 -10.93 6.41 -25.08
C ALA A 58 -10.35 7.07 -23.82
N ILE A 59 -9.73 6.27 -22.93
CA ILE A 59 -9.07 6.75 -21.72
C ILE A 59 -7.85 7.57 -22.07
N ALA A 60 -7.03 7.14 -23.04
CA ALA A 60 -5.84 7.88 -23.47
C ALA A 60 -6.20 9.28 -23.97
N ASP A 61 -7.16 9.37 -24.90
CA ASP A 61 -7.62 10.64 -25.47
C ASP A 61 -8.23 11.57 -24.40
N ALA A 62 -9.05 11.02 -23.50
CA ALA A 62 -9.65 11.79 -22.40
C ALA A 62 -8.59 12.25 -21.38
N THR A 63 -7.57 11.44 -21.11
CA THR A 63 -6.46 11.81 -20.21
C THR A 63 -5.58 12.89 -20.82
N ASP A 64 -5.35 12.83 -22.14
CA ASP A 64 -4.66 13.90 -22.86
C ASP A 64 -5.46 15.20 -22.85
N ALA A 65 -6.78 15.13 -23.01
CA ALA A 65 -7.67 16.29 -22.85
C ALA A 65 -7.56 16.89 -21.44
N LEU A 66 -7.50 16.05 -20.40
CA LEU A 66 -7.34 16.49 -19.01
C LEU A 66 -6.01 17.18 -18.76
N ARG A 67 -4.94 16.73 -19.44
CA ARG A 67 -3.61 17.33 -19.35
C ARG A 67 -3.56 18.70 -20.02
N LEU A 68 -4.28 18.87 -21.13
CA LEU A 68 -4.34 20.14 -21.86
C LEU A 68 -5.23 21.18 -21.18
N ASP A 69 -6.36 20.76 -20.60
CA ASP A 69 -7.21 21.63 -19.78
C ASP A 69 -7.66 20.92 -18.50
N PRO A 70 -6.90 21.08 -17.40
CA PRO A 70 -7.21 20.47 -16.11
C PRO A 70 -8.49 21.01 -15.44
N ARG A 71 -9.09 22.09 -15.97
CA ARG A 71 -10.27 22.75 -15.37
C ARG A 71 -11.55 22.51 -16.17
N ASN A 72 -11.50 21.72 -17.23
CA ASN A 72 -12.68 21.41 -18.02
C ASN A 72 -13.49 20.28 -17.34
N PRO A 73 -14.73 20.54 -16.87
CA PRO A 73 -15.57 19.54 -16.22
C PRO A 73 -16.05 18.43 -17.18
N ASP A 74 -16.08 18.67 -18.49
CA ASP A 74 -16.52 17.67 -19.47
C ASP A 74 -15.56 16.47 -19.55
N VAL A 75 -14.29 16.68 -19.20
CA VAL A 75 -13.26 15.64 -19.23
C VAL A 75 -13.46 14.58 -18.14
N PRO A 76 -13.53 14.93 -16.83
CA PRO A 76 -13.84 13.94 -15.81
C PRO A 76 -15.23 13.31 -15.98
N SER A 77 -16.24 14.05 -16.47
CA SER A 77 -17.54 13.45 -16.82
C SER A 77 -17.39 12.35 -17.89
N LEU A 78 -16.61 12.61 -18.95
CA LEU A 78 -16.36 11.63 -20.00
C LEU A 78 -15.56 10.41 -19.50
N LEU A 79 -14.59 10.62 -18.59
CA LEU A 79 -13.88 9.51 -17.95
C LEU A 79 -14.82 8.67 -17.09
N GLY A 80 -15.70 9.29 -16.31
CA GLY A 80 -16.76 8.60 -15.56
C GLY A 80 -17.61 7.71 -16.47
N ASP A 81 -18.05 8.26 -17.59
CA ASP A 81 -18.80 7.57 -18.64
C ASP A 81 -18.04 6.36 -19.23
N ILE A 82 -16.73 6.50 -19.45
CA ILE A 82 -15.89 5.44 -20.01
C ILE A 82 -15.74 4.30 -19.01
N TYR A 83 -15.37 4.60 -17.77
CA TYR A 83 -15.20 3.59 -16.71
C TYR A 83 -16.52 2.91 -16.35
N GLU A 84 -17.62 3.66 -16.36
CA GLU A 84 -18.95 3.09 -16.15
C GLU A 84 -19.27 2.05 -17.23
N LYS A 85 -19.06 2.39 -18.51
CA LYS A 85 -19.32 1.48 -19.63
C LYS A 85 -18.41 0.26 -19.63
N GLN A 86 -17.21 0.38 -19.07
CA GLN A 86 -16.29 -0.75 -18.85
C GLN A 86 -16.71 -1.65 -17.67
N GLY A 87 -17.68 -1.22 -16.85
CA GLY A 87 -18.13 -1.93 -15.65
C GLY A 87 -17.29 -1.62 -14.40
N MET A 88 -16.36 -0.68 -14.49
CA MET A 88 -15.49 -0.22 -13.41
C MET A 88 -16.19 0.87 -12.59
N ARG A 89 -17.16 0.44 -11.77
CA ARG A 89 -18.09 1.33 -11.08
C ARG A 89 -17.43 2.20 -10.00
N ASP A 90 -16.44 1.66 -9.28
CA ASP A 90 -15.73 2.38 -8.23
C ASP A 90 -14.92 3.55 -8.83
N GLU A 91 -14.25 3.30 -9.95
CA GLU A 91 -13.49 4.30 -10.70
C GLU A 91 -14.41 5.33 -11.35
N ALA A 92 -15.54 4.90 -11.91
CA ALA A 92 -16.53 5.82 -12.49
C ALA A 92 -17.05 6.82 -11.44
N ILE A 93 -17.34 6.36 -10.23
CA ILE A 93 -17.79 7.21 -9.12
C ILE A 93 -16.75 8.29 -8.78
N ALA A 94 -15.47 7.92 -8.70
CA ALA A 94 -14.40 8.88 -8.41
C ALA A 94 -14.32 9.98 -9.47
N TRP A 95 -14.48 9.63 -10.74
CA TRP A 95 -14.48 10.60 -11.84
C TRP A 95 -15.72 11.48 -11.87
N TYR A 96 -16.92 10.94 -11.62
CA TYR A 96 -18.14 11.75 -11.49
C TYR A 96 -18.10 12.69 -10.29
N GLN A 97 -17.50 12.27 -9.17
CA GLN A 97 -17.27 13.16 -8.02
C GLN A 97 -16.36 14.32 -8.40
N MET A 98 -15.24 14.05 -9.09
CA MET A 98 -14.33 15.09 -9.57
C MET A 98 -15.01 16.03 -10.57
N ALA A 99 -15.88 15.52 -11.45
CA ALA A 99 -16.67 16.34 -12.36
C ALA A 99 -17.62 17.28 -11.61
N LEU A 100 -18.29 16.79 -10.56
CA LEU A 100 -19.20 17.57 -9.72
C LEU A 100 -18.49 18.57 -8.81
N GLU A 101 -17.23 18.31 -8.42
CA GLU A 101 -16.39 19.30 -7.74
C GLU A 101 -16.10 20.50 -8.64
N MET A 102 -15.95 20.28 -9.96
CA MET A 102 -15.71 21.32 -10.95
C MET A 102 -16.98 22.01 -11.43
N ASN A 103 -18.05 21.24 -11.66
CA ASN A 103 -19.37 21.73 -12.07
C ASN A 103 -20.48 21.11 -11.20
N PRO A 104 -20.79 21.74 -10.05
CA PRO A 104 -21.80 21.24 -9.13
C PRO A 104 -23.22 21.21 -9.69
N ASP A 105 -23.50 21.86 -10.82
CA ASP A 105 -24.83 21.99 -11.40
C ASP A 105 -25.11 20.93 -12.48
N SER A 106 -24.17 20.03 -12.77
CA SER A 106 -24.39 18.93 -13.71
C SER A 106 -25.42 17.93 -13.17
N SER A 107 -26.62 17.95 -13.75
CA SER A 107 -27.67 17.00 -13.40
C SER A 107 -27.34 15.57 -13.86
N ALA A 108 -26.66 15.44 -15.00
CA ALA A 108 -26.25 14.15 -15.53
C ALA A 108 -25.26 13.46 -14.57
N ASP A 109 -24.18 14.13 -14.19
CA ASP A 109 -23.16 13.53 -13.32
C ASP A 109 -23.73 13.16 -11.94
N LYS A 110 -24.69 13.94 -11.42
CA LYS A 110 -25.43 13.59 -10.19
C LYS A 110 -26.23 12.31 -10.36
N GLU A 111 -26.99 12.20 -11.45
CA GLU A 111 -27.79 11.00 -11.74
C GLU A 111 -26.91 9.75 -11.89
N HIS A 112 -25.79 9.88 -12.61
CA HIS A 112 -24.82 8.79 -12.76
C HIS A 112 -24.21 8.37 -11.42
N LEU A 113 -23.78 9.34 -10.61
CA LEU A 113 -23.20 9.10 -9.29
C LEU A 113 -24.19 8.42 -8.33
N GLU A 114 -25.42 8.92 -8.26
CA GLU A 114 -26.47 8.38 -7.39
C GLU A 114 -26.79 6.93 -7.75
N ARG A 115 -27.02 6.65 -9.04
CA ARG A 115 -27.32 5.31 -9.55
C ARG A 115 -26.19 4.32 -9.28
N LEU A 116 -24.93 4.70 -9.54
CA LEU A 116 -23.79 3.81 -9.30
C LEU A 116 -23.57 3.55 -7.81
N SER A 117 -23.76 4.56 -6.97
CA SER A 117 -23.68 4.42 -5.52
C SER A 117 -24.73 3.45 -4.98
N GLU A 118 -25.96 3.50 -5.49
CA GLU A 118 -27.02 2.57 -5.12
C GLU A 118 -26.66 1.12 -5.50
N LEU A 119 -26.18 0.89 -6.72
CA LEU A 119 -25.78 -0.46 -7.18
C LEU A 119 -24.71 -1.10 -6.29
N ILE A 120 -23.71 -0.33 -5.86
CA ILE A 120 -22.65 -0.84 -4.97
C ILE A 120 -23.19 -1.18 -3.58
N LEU A 121 -24.11 -0.36 -3.05
CA LEU A 121 -24.76 -0.63 -1.77
C LEU A 121 -25.63 -1.89 -1.83
N GLU A 122 -26.31 -2.14 -2.95
CA GLU A 122 -27.08 -3.37 -3.18
C GLU A 122 -26.19 -4.61 -3.26
N GLU A 123 -25.08 -4.55 -4.01
CA GLU A 123 -24.11 -5.65 -4.08
C GLU A 123 -23.53 -5.98 -2.69
N GLY A 124 -23.23 -4.96 -1.89
CA GLY A 124 -22.80 -5.14 -0.49
C GLY A 124 -23.87 -5.76 0.39
N ARG A 125 -25.15 -5.39 0.20
CA ARG A 125 -26.29 -5.94 0.94
C ARG A 125 -26.54 -7.41 0.58
N HIS A 126 -26.46 -7.77 -0.70
CA HIS A 126 -26.58 -9.15 -1.16
C HIS A 126 -25.48 -10.05 -0.59
N LYS A 127 -24.21 -9.64 -0.70
CA LYS A 127 -23.07 -10.39 -0.12
C LYS A 127 -23.22 -10.59 1.40
N ARG A 128 -23.74 -9.58 2.11
CA ARG A 128 -24.00 -9.65 3.56
C ARG A 128 -25.15 -10.60 3.90
N SER A 129 -26.23 -10.56 3.12
CA SER A 129 -27.40 -11.44 3.27
C SER A 129 -27.02 -12.92 3.05
N GLU A 130 -26.25 -13.21 2.01
CA GLU A 130 -25.73 -14.56 1.73
C GLU A 130 -24.80 -15.07 2.85
N SER A 131 -23.90 -14.21 3.32
CA SER A 131 -23.02 -14.54 4.46
C SER A 131 -23.82 -14.82 5.74
N HIS A 132 -24.88 -14.06 5.99
CA HIS A 132 -25.74 -14.28 7.16
C HIS A 132 -26.56 -15.58 7.03
N ASN A 133 -27.09 -15.87 5.85
CA ASN A 133 -27.90 -17.06 5.60
C ASN A 133 -27.07 -18.36 5.67
N THR A 134 -25.83 -18.33 5.18
CA THR A 134 -24.88 -19.45 5.30
C THR A 134 -24.50 -19.73 6.76
N LEU A 135 -24.23 -18.70 7.56
CA LEU A 135 -23.98 -18.84 9.01
C LEU A 135 -25.20 -19.42 9.74
N GLN A 136 -26.41 -18.95 9.43
CA GLN A 136 -27.65 -19.41 10.06
C GLN A 136 -28.00 -20.87 9.70
N SER A 137 -27.65 -21.34 8.49
CA SER A 137 -27.82 -22.74 8.11
C SER A 137 -26.91 -23.69 8.92
N ARG A 138 -25.66 -23.27 9.19
CA ARG A 138 -24.71 -24.05 9.99
C ARG A 138 -25.15 -24.18 11.45
N THR A 139 -25.71 -23.14 12.06
CA THR A 139 -26.18 -23.21 13.45
C THR A 139 -27.39 -24.13 13.64
N LYS A 140 -28.31 -24.22 12.66
CA LYS A 140 -29.43 -25.18 12.71
C LYS A 140 -28.98 -26.64 12.66
N THR A 141 -27.97 -26.97 11.86
CA THR A 141 -27.43 -28.34 11.78
C THR A 141 -26.79 -28.82 13.09
N TRP A 142 -26.11 -27.92 13.83
CA TRP A 142 -25.53 -28.23 15.14
C TRP A 142 -26.59 -28.37 16.25
N GLY A 143 -27.70 -27.62 16.16
CA GLY A 143 -28.82 -27.73 17.10
C GLY A 143 -29.46 -29.12 17.11
N TRP A 144 -29.60 -29.75 15.95
CA TRP A 144 -30.15 -31.12 15.85
C TRP A 144 -29.14 -32.19 16.30
N ALA A 145 -27.86 -31.99 16.02
CA ALA A 145 -26.80 -32.89 16.47
C ALA A 145 -26.64 -32.90 18.00
N LEU A 146 -26.60 -31.73 18.65
CA LEU A 146 -26.46 -31.62 20.11
C LEU A 146 -27.69 -32.11 20.86
N GLY A 147 -28.90 -31.86 20.33
CA GLY A 147 -30.14 -32.39 20.91
C GLY A 147 -30.19 -33.91 20.93
N SER A 148 -29.68 -34.58 19.87
CA SER A 148 -29.62 -36.03 19.81
C SER A 148 -28.69 -36.65 20.84
N VAL A 149 -27.53 -36.03 21.10
CA VAL A 149 -26.55 -36.49 22.10
C VAL A 149 -27.08 -36.34 23.53
N PHE A 150 -27.80 -35.25 23.82
CA PHE A 150 -28.39 -35.01 25.15
C PHE A 150 -29.46 -36.05 25.51
N ILE A 151 -30.29 -36.45 24.54
CA ILE A 151 -31.29 -37.51 24.72
C ILE A 151 -30.62 -38.85 25.07
N VAL A 152 -29.53 -39.20 24.39
CA VAL A 152 -28.76 -40.43 24.68
C VAL A 152 -28.16 -40.40 26.10
N ILE A 153 -27.62 -39.25 26.51
CA ILE A 153 -27.06 -39.07 27.86
C ILE A 153 -28.13 -39.23 28.95
N ILE A 154 -29.33 -38.68 28.75
CA ILE A 154 -30.45 -38.83 29.70
C ILE A 154 -30.85 -40.31 29.83
N ILE A 155 -30.92 -41.05 28.71
CA ILE A 155 -31.24 -42.47 28.72
C ILE A 155 -30.18 -43.25 29.51
N LEU A 156 -28.89 -42.95 29.31
CA LEU A 156 -27.80 -43.60 30.05
C LEU A 156 -27.79 -43.27 31.54
N ALA A 157 -28.09 -42.02 31.90
CA ALA A 157 -28.19 -41.58 33.30
C ALA A 157 -29.34 -42.28 34.04
N ALA A 158 -30.50 -42.45 33.39
CA ALA A 158 -31.63 -43.19 33.95
C ALA A 158 -31.26 -44.66 34.23
N ILE A 159 -30.47 -45.29 33.35
CA ILE A 159 -29.97 -46.65 33.55
C ILE A 159 -29.00 -46.71 34.75
N SER A 160 -28.13 -45.71 34.93
CA SER A 160 -27.15 -45.69 36.02
C SER A 160 -27.76 -45.51 37.41
N ILE A 161 -28.81 -44.69 37.54
CA ILE A 161 -29.48 -44.45 38.83
C ILE A 161 -30.21 -45.70 39.32
N SER A 162 -30.62 -46.58 38.42
CA SER A 162 -31.26 -47.86 38.78
C SER A 162 -30.32 -48.89 39.42
N ARG A 163 -29.00 -48.64 39.49
CA ARG A 163 -27.99 -49.65 39.85
C ARG A 163 -27.09 -49.37 41.05
N GLY A 164 -27.16 -48.22 41.74
CA GLY A 164 -26.13 -47.87 42.72
C GLY A 164 -26.62 -47.26 44.03
N ARG A 165 -26.80 -48.07 45.08
CA ARG A 165 -26.86 -47.61 46.48
C ARG A 165 -26.15 -48.61 47.37
N SER A 166 -24.96 -48.28 47.91
CA SER A 166 -24.49 -48.71 49.25
C SER A 166 -23.08 -48.20 49.61
N VAL A 167 -22.96 -47.84 50.91
CA VAL A 167 -21.77 -47.78 51.81
C VAL A 167 -20.93 -46.48 51.96
N GLU A 168 -21.33 -45.63 52.92
CA GLU A 168 -20.75 -45.28 54.25
C GLU A 168 -19.22 -45.07 54.54
N SER A 169 -18.91 -43.91 55.17
CA SER A 169 -17.92 -43.57 56.25
C SER A 169 -16.39 -43.75 56.04
N THR A 170 -15.42 -42.95 56.55
CA THR A 170 -15.33 -42.02 57.71
C THR A 170 -14.05 -41.13 57.66
N LEU A 171 -14.02 -40.13 58.55
CA LEU A 171 -13.14 -38.99 58.89
C LEU A 171 -11.57 -39.05 58.96
N ASN A 172 -10.98 -37.90 58.56
CA ASN A 172 -9.89 -37.02 59.12
C ASN A 172 -8.35 -37.28 59.07
N PRO A 173 -7.52 -36.19 59.04
CA PRO A 173 -6.05 -36.10 58.77
C PRO A 173 -5.21 -35.89 60.08
N PRO A 174 -3.91 -35.42 60.19
CA PRO A 174 -3.03 -34.67 59.25
C PRO A 174 -1.46 -34.79 59.38
N VAL A 175 -0.74 -33.87 58.69
CA VAL A 175 0.59 -33.24 58.94
C VAL A 175 1.91 -33.90 58.40
N PRO A 176 2.91 -33.08 57.95
CA PRO A 176 4.00 -33.47 57.04
C PRO A 176 5.40 -33.46 57.68
N THR A 177 6.46 -33.93 56.97
CA THR A 177 7.85 -33.48 57.18
C THR A 177 8.83 -33.90 56.06
N ALA A 178 9.69 -32.94 55.68
CA ALA A 178 11.12 -33.01 55.35
C ALA A 178 11.67 -33.79 54.11
N ARG A 179 12.44 -33.03 53.30
CA ARG A 179 13.55 -33.43 52.38
C ARG A 179 14.82 -33.86 53.22
N PRO A 180 16.00 -34.31 52.69
CA PRO A 180 16.55 -34.09 51.32
C PRO A 180 17.60 -35.09 50.70
N HIS A 181 17.98 -34.78 49.45
CA HIS A 181 19.31 -34.87 48.75
C HIS A 181 19.93 -36.17 48.16
N TYR A 182 20.78 -35.88 47.15
CA TYR A 182 21.77 -36.64 46.34
C TYR A 182 21.22 -37.33 45.07
N GLY A 183 21.83 -37.25 43.87
CA GLY A 183 23.07 -36.63 43.42
C GLY A 183 23.31 -36.82 41.90
N THR A 184 24.10 -35.89 41.33
CA THR A 184 25.23 -36.10 40.39
C THR A 184 25.04 -36.55 38.92
N ALA A 185 25.70 -35.78 38.04
CA ALA A 185 26.52 -36.17 36.87
C ALA A 185 26.10 -35.57 35.51
N ALA A 186 27.08 -34.94 34.85
CA ALA A 186 27.15 -34.57 33.43
C ALA A 186 28.37 -35.33 32.83
N PRO A 187 28.87 -35.07 31.60
CA PRO A 187 28.26 -34.79 30.28
C PRO A 187 28.82 -35.71 29.16
N VAL A 188 28.18 -35.85 27.98
CA VAL A 188 28.84 -36.40 26.76
C VAL A 188 28.18 -35.89 25.45
N THR A 189 28.96 -35.27 24.57
CA THR A 189 28.82 -35.18 23.08
C THR A 189 29.84 -36.16 22.43
N PRO A 190 30.03 -36.41 21.10
CA PRO A 190 29.49 -35.85 19.81
C PRO A 190 29.17 -37.03 18.81
N PRO A 191 29.31 -37.05 17.44
CA PRO A 191 29.77 -36.03 16.46
C PRO A 191 29.06 -35.90 15.09
N THR A 192 29.50 -34.83 14.42
CA THR A 192 29.36 -34.36 13.02
C THR A 192 29.94 -35.31 11.96
N GLN A 193 29.36 -35.32 10.75
CA GLN A 193 30.08 -35.59 9.50
C GLN A 193 29.69 -34.58 8.40
N ALA A 194 30.67 -34.21 7.59
CA ALA A 194 30.63 -33.28 6.47
C ALA A 194 31.26 -33.93 5.22
N LEU A 195 30.89 -33.46 4.01
CA LEU A 195 31.61 -33.44 2.70
C LEU A 195 30.61 -33.62 1.53
N PRO A 196 30.92 -33.26 0.26
CA PRO A 196 31.65 -32.10 -0.31
C PRO A 196 30.81 -31.38 -1.43
N PRO A 197 31.31 -30.30 -2.09
CA PRO A 197 30.62 -29.68 -3.23
C PRO A 197 31.11 -30.19 -4.59
N GLY A 198 30.22 -30.23 -5.58
CA GLY A 198 30.48 -30.58 -6.99
C GLY A 198 29.52 -29.83 -7.94
N PRO A 199 29.83 -29.80 -9.26
CA PRO A 199 29.78 -28.58 -10.07
C PRO A 199 28.48 -28.35 -10.89
N SER A 200 28.50 -27.20 -11.57
CA SER A 200 27.45 -26.42 -12.22
C SER A 200 26.75 -26.98 -13.47
N THR A 201 25.60 -26.34 -13.74
CA THR A 201 24.82 -26.20 -15.00
C THR A 201 23.61 -27.14 -15.19
N PRO A 202 22.66 -26.83 -16.10
CA PRO A 202 21.47 -26.01 -15.82
C PRO A 202 20.16 -26.79 -16.14
N SER A 203 19.01 -26.12 -15.96
CA SER A 203 17.64 -26.59 -16.21
C SER A 203 17.02 -27.31 -15.01
N ASP A 204 16.01 -26.72 -14.37
CA ASP A 204 14.65 -26.90 -14.87
C ASP A 204 13.64 -26.04 -14.10
N VAL A 205 12.53 -25.89 -14.81
CA VAL A 205 11.31 -25.15 -14.54
C VAL A 205 10.64 -25.60 -13.22
N SER A 206 10.01 -24.62 -12.57
CA SER A 206 8.93 -24.74 -11.58
C SER A 206 9.26 -25.19 -10.15
N ALA A 207 9.29 -24.19 -9.26
CA ALA A 207 8.56 -24.26 -8.00
C ALA A 207 7.94 -22.88 -7.72
N ALA A 208 6.65 -22.76 -8.01
CA ALA A 208 5.83 -21.64 -7.60
C ALA A 208 5.69 -21.64 -6.08
N SER A 209 6.09 -20.54 -5.45
CA SER A 209 5.71 -20.16 -4.10
C SER A 209 5.45 -18.65 -4.06
N SER A 210 4.16 -18.33 -4.07
CA SER A 210 3.50 -17.16 -3.49
C SER A 210 4.36 -15.96 -3.05
N ALA A 211 4.42 -14.94 -3.90
CA ALA A 211 4.30 -13.53 -3.52
C ALA A 211 3.86 -12.77 -4.79
N GLY A 212 2.83 -11.92 -4.70
CA GLY A 212 2.28 -11.19 -5.84
C GLY A 212 3.36 -10.36 -6.54
N GLY A 213 3.82 -10.83 -7.70
CA GLY A 213 4.78 -10.12 -8.52
C GLY A 213 4.09 -8.94 -9.19
N SER A 214 4.25 -7.76 -8.61
CA SER A 214 4.04 -6.50 -9.34
C SER A 214 4.83 -6.58 -10.65
N VAL A 215 4.17 -6.39 -11.79
CA VAL A 215 4.83 -6.30 -13.10
C VAL A 215 5.71 -5.06 -13.05
N ARG A 216 7.00 -5.24 -12.74
CA ARG A 216 7.98 -4.15 -12.72
C ARG A 216 8.34 -3.74 -14.14
N THR A 217 8.41 -2.45 -14.38
CA THR A 217 8.94 -1.92 -15.64
C THR A 217 10.45 -2.18 -15.75
N PRO A 218 11.01 -2.23 -16.96
CA PRO A 218 12.46 -2.34 -17.14
C PRO A 218 13.26 -1.24 -16.42
N GLY A 219 12.71 -0.02 -16.36
CA GLY A 219 13.32 1.10 -15.64
C GLY A 219 13.37 0.88 -14.13
N GLU A 220 12.28 0.38 -13.52
CA GLU A 220 12.27 0.02 -12.10
C GLU A 220 13.27 -1.10 -11.79
N LEU A 221 13.36 -2.11 -12.65
CA LEU A 221 14.32 -3.20 -12.50
C LEU A 221 15.77 -2.70 -12.55
N TYR A 222 16.07 -1.78 -13.47
CA TYR A 222 17.39 -1.16 -13.59
C TYR A 222 17.75 -0.33 -12.34
N ILE A 223 16.87 0.58 -11.91
CA ILE A 223 17.15 1.40 -10.72
C ILE A 223 17.32 0.51 -9.50
N ARG A 224 16.48 -0.52 -9.34
CA ARG A 224 16.60 -1.48 -8.24
C ARG A 224 17.93 -2.24 -8.29
N SER A 225 18.39 -2.70 -9.45
CA SER A 225 19.65 -3.43 -9.56
C SER A 225 20.86 -2.56 -9.23
N GLU A 226 20.86 -1.30 -9.69
CA GLU A 226 21.91 -0.34 -9.36
C GLU A 226 21.94 0.00 -7.88
N LEU A 227 20.78 0.24 -7.27
CA LEU A 227 20.68 0.48 -5.82
C LEU A 227 21.11 -0.74 -5.00
N ALA A 228 20.76 -1.96 -5.44
CA ALA A 228 21.18 -3.19 -4.77
C ALA A 228 22.68 -3.44 -4.88
N GLY A 229 23.33 -2.95 -5.95
CA GLY A 229 24.78 -3.03 -6.16
C GLY A 229 25.60 -1.89 -5.51
N SER A 230 24.93 -0.87 -4.96
CA SER A 230 25.60 0.32 -4.41
C SER A 230 26.45 -0.02 -3.18
N GLN A 231 27.73 0.37 -3.25
CA GLN A 231 28.67 0.26 -2.13
C GLN A 231 28.29 1.18 -0.99
N ASP A 232 27.75 2.37 -1.28
CA ASP A 232 27.34 3.35 -0.26
C ASP A 232 26.15 2.83 0.56
N ILE A 233 25.16 2.22 -0.11
CA ILE A 233 23.99 1.62 0.56
C ILE A 233 24.44 0.44 1.43
N THR A 234 25.35 -0.38 0.92
CA THR A 234 25.93 -1.50 1.68
C THR A 234 26.74 -1.01 2.88
N ALA A 235 27.52 0.05 2.73
CA ALA A 235 28.31 0.67 3.80
C ALA A 235 27.42 1.31 4.88
N ALA A 236 26.25 1.82 4.50
CA ALA A 236 25.21 2.26 5.42
C ALA A 236 24.47 1.11 6.14
N GLY A 237 24.82 -0.15 5.86
CA GLY A 237 24.25 -1.33 6.50
C GLY A 237 22.87 -1.72 5.97
N ALA A 238 22.46 -1.20 4.80
CA ALA A 238 21.15 -1.44 4.21
C ALA A 238 21.22 -2.35 2.97
N ALA A 239 20.08 -2.96 2.63
CA ALA A 239 19.88 -3.76 1.43
C ALA A 239 18.52 -3.42 0.82
N VAL A 240 18.48 -3.10 -0.47
CA VAL A 240 17.22 -2.79 -1.17
C VAL A 240 16.49 -4.07 -1.52
N ASN A 241 15.24 -4.20 -1.06
CA ASN A 241 14.40 -5.37 -1.34
C ASN A 241 13.57 -5.16 -2.60
N ASP A 242 12.93 -4.00 -2.71
CA ASP A 242 11.95 -3.69 -3.74
C ASP A 242 11.89 -2.20 -4.06
N LEU A 243 11.41 -1.86 -5.25
CA LEU A 243 11.31 -0.50 -5.75
C LEU A 243 10.07 -0.35 -6.63
N ILE A 244 9.26 0.66 -6.36
CA ILE A 244 8.06 1.03 -7.12
C ILE A 244 8.21 2.47 -7.59
N ALA A 245 8.10 2.72 -8.88
CA ALA A 245 8.10 4.06 -9.43
C ALA A 245 6.70 4.42 -9.94
N ASP A 246 6.17 5.56 -9.50
CA ASP A 246 5.00 6.18 -10.12
C ASP A 246 5.48 7.31 -11.05
N PRO A 247 5.48 7.08 -12.38
CA PRO A 247 5.95 8.07 -13.34
C PRO A 247 5.05 9.31 -13.42
N ARG A 248 3.80 9.25 -12.94
CA ARG A 248 2.87 10.40 -12.98
C ARG A 248 3.18 11.40 -11.87
N SER A 249 3.42 10.90 -10.66
CA SER A 249 3.74 11.75 -9.50
C SER A 249 5.24 12.07 -9.39
N GLY A 250 6.10 11.31 -10.10
CA GLY A 250 7.55 11.41 -9.96
C GLY A 250 8.03 10.92 -8.60
N VAL A 251 7.26 10.02 -7.97
CA VAL A 251 7.57 9.41 -6.66
C VAL A 251 8.16 8.03 -6.89
N VAL A 252 9.25 7.73 -6.19
CA VAL A 252 9.81 6.37 -6.13
C VAL A 252 9.74 5.86 -4.70
N SER A 253 8.99 4.79 -4.48
CA SER A 253 8.95 4.07 -3.20
C SER A 253 10.03 3.00 -3.18
N VAL A 254 11.01 3.13 -2.28
CA VAL A 254 12.09 2.15 -2.10
C VAL A 254 11.87 1.42 -0.78
N THR A 255 11.75 0.09 -0.85
CA THR A 255 11.69 -0.78 0.32
C THR A 255 13.06 -1.41 0.56
N PHE A 256 13.59 -1.25 1.77
CA PHE A 256 14.91 -1.73 2.15
C PHE A 256 14.91 -2.34 3.54
N THR A 257 15.85 -3.24 3.80
CA THR A 257 16.15 -3.79 5.12
C THR A 257 17.45 -3.20 5.64
N VAL A 258 17.54 -3.01 6.95
CA VAL A 258 18.82 -2.72 7.62
C VAL A 258 19.25 -3.97 8.35
N ARG A 259 20.53 -4.36 8.23
CA ARG A 259 21.04 -5.53 8.94
C ARG A 259 20.86 -5.34 10.44
N PHE A 260 20.18 -6.29 11.08
CA PHE A 260 20.00 -6.28 12.52
C PHE A 260 21.36 -6.45 13.21
N THR A 261 21.78 -5.41 13.91
CA THR A 261 22.83 -5.47 14.91
C THR A 261 22.18 -5.25 16.28
N PRO A 262 22.77 -5.75 17.39
CA PRO A 262 22.18 -5.63 18.73
C PRO A 262 21.93 -4.17 19.20
N HIS A 263 22.35 -3.17 18.42
CA HIS A 263 22.19 -1.75 18.70
C HIS A 263 21.60 -0.97 17.50
N LEU A 264 20.76 -1.59 16.66
CA LEU A 264 20.08 -0.89 15.56
C LEU A 264 19.31 0.33 16.11
N SER A 265 19.72 1.53 15.72
CA SER A 265 19.08 2.77 16.16
C SER A 265 18.28 3.43 15.04
N LYS A 266 17.39 4.37 15.42
CA LYS A 266 16.69 5.23 14.46
C LYS A 266 17.67 5.99 13.55
N ASP A 267 18.82 6.40 14.10
CA ASP A 267 19.84 7.13 13.36
C ASP A 267 20.43 6.29 12.23
N ASN A 268 20.63 4.98 12.45
CA ASN A 268 21.08 4.08 11.39
C ASN A 268 20.04 4.00 10.25
N ILE A 269 18.76 3.89 10.60
CA ILE A 269 17.67 3.78 9.63
C ILE A 269 17.54 5.08 8.81
N ILE A 270 17.58 6.24 9.47
CA ILE A 270 17.51 7.56 8.83
C ILE A 270 18.69 7.77 7.89
N THR A 271 19.90 7.41 8.34
CA THR A 271 21.13 7.54 7.53
C THR A 271 21.04 6.65 6.29
N ALA A 272 20.65 5.38 6.45
CA ALA A 272 20.45 4.47 5.33
C ALA A 272 19.38 4.97 4.35
N ALA A 273 18.24 5.45 4.86
CA ALA A 273 17.16 6.01 4.03
C ALA A 273 17.66 7.20 3.19
N ALA A 274 18.46 8.08 3.78
CA ALA A 274 19.01 9.25 3.09
C ALA A 274 20.02 8.88 2.01
N VAL A 275 20.88 7.88 2.27
CA VAL A 275 21.83 7.35 1.26
C VAL A 275 21.08 6.73 0.09
N ILE A 276 20.05 5.92 0.37
CA ILE A 276 19.21 5.29 -0.65
C ILE A 276 18.51 6.35 -1.51
N ALA A 277 17.90 7.36 -0.88
CA ALA A 277 17.22 8.41 -1.60
C ALA A 277 18.17 9.23 -2.48
N ARG A 278 19.38 9.55 -2.00
CA ARG A 278 20.42 10.23 -2.77
C ARG A 278 20.81 9.43 -4.02
N ASN A 279 21.14 8.15 -3.84
CA ASN A 279 21.47 7.25 -4.96
C ASN A 279 20.30 7.14 -5.96
N THR A 280 19.06 7.11 -5.47
CA THR A 280 17.85 7.06 -6.32
C THR A 280 17.72 8.32 -7.18
N PHE A 281 17.94 9.51 -6.61
CA PHE A 281 17.89 10.77 -7.34
C PHE A 281 19.02 10.94 -8.36
N GLU A 282 20.19 10.34 -8.11
CA GLU A 282 21.33 10.31 -9.02
C GLU A 282 21.06 9.40 -10.23
N LEU A 283 20.43 8.25 -10.00
CA LEU A 283 20.10 7.28 -11.05
C LEU A 283 18.99 7.77 -11.99
N ASN A 284 18.04 8.56 -11.50
CA ASN A 284 16.96 9.10 -12.32
C ASN A 284 16.63 10.56 -11.96
N ARG A 285 16.88 11.47 -12.90
CA ARG A 285 16.66 12.92 -12.76
C ARG A 285 15.19 13.33 -12.73
N GLU A 286 14.28 12.48 -13.21
CA GLU A 286 12.84 12.77 -13.26
C GLU A 286 12.17 12.53 -11.89
N VAL A 287 12.82 11.79 -11.00
CA VAL A 287 12.31 11.51 -9.65
C VAL A 287 12.37 12.79 -8.82
N LYS A 288 11.20 13.22 -8.32
CA LYS A 288 11.02 14.41 -7.48
C LYS A 288 11.03 14.06 -6.00
N PHE A 289 10.45 12.91 -5.67
CA PHE A 289 10.30 12.43 -4.29
C PHE A 289 10.70 10.97 -4.17
N VAL A 290 11.30 10.62 -3.04
CA VAL A 290 11.56 9.23 -2.65
C VAL A 290 10.83 8.92 -1.35
N THR A 291 10.03 7.86 -1.36
CA THR A 291 9.43 7.28 -0.16
C THR A 291 10.30 6.12 0.31
N ALA A 292 11.03 6.31 1.40
CA ALA A 292 11.90 5.29 1.97
C ALA A 292 11.13 4.45 3.00
N ARG A 293 11.02 3.14 2.76
CA ARG A 293 10.33 2.17 3.64
C ARG A 293 11.33 1.18 4.21
N CYS A 294 11.59 1.29 5.51
CA CYS A 294 12.50 0.38 6.20
C CYS A 294 11.75 -0.81 6.80
N LEU A 295 12.23 -2.01 6.46
CA LEU A 295 11.84 -3.28 7.04
C LEU A 295 12.90 -3.74 8.05
N VAL A 296 12.46 -4.18 9.22
CA VAL A 296 13.34 -4.74 10.26
C VAL A 296 12.83 -6.13 10.63
N GLU A 297 13.76 -7.07 10.75
CA GLU A 297 13.48 -8.39 11.30
C GLU A 297 13.53 -8.32 12.83
N ILE A 298 12.39 -8.56 13.47
CA ILE A 298 12.31 -8.65 14.92
C ILE A 298 12.50 -10.11 15.29
N GLY A 299 13.58 -10.43 15.99
CA GLY A 299 13.87 -11.81 16.41
C GLY A 299 12.68 -12.44 17.16
N GLY A 300 12.23 -13.62 16.70
CA GLY A 300 11.07 -14.34 17.23
C GLY A 300 10.01 -14.66 16.17
N ALA A 301 8.80 -15.04 16.59
CA ALA A 301 7.71 -15.48 15.71
C ALA A 301 6.99 -14.33 14.93
N GLN A 302 7.47 -13.09 15.02
CA GLN A 302 6.76 -11.91 14.50
C GLN A 302 7.17 -11.47 13.09
N GLY A 303 8.18 -12.11 12.50
CA GLY A 303 8.59 -11.86 11.11
C GLY A 303 9.13 -10.46 10.85
N THR A 304 9.18 -10.08 9.57
CA THR A 304 9.64 -8.77 9.11
C THR A 304 8.53 -7.73 9.28
N GLN A 305 8.83 -6.60 9.92
CA GLN A 305 7.89 -5.50 10.12
C GLN A 305 8.43 -4.19 9.56
N ILE A 306 7.53 -3.29 9.15
CA ILE A 306 7.90 -1.92 8.77
C ILE A 306 8.26 -1.17 10.04
N ALA A 307 9.47 -0.60 10.08
CA ALA A 307 9.96 0.20 11.21
C ALA A 307 9.86 1.71 10.95
N PHE A 308 10.03 2.10 9.68
CA PHE A 308 10.09 3.51 9.28
C PHE A 308 9.51 3.69 7.88
N VAL A 309 8.75 4.78 7.71
CA VAL A 309 8.37 5.31 6.40
C VAL A 309 8.62 6.81 6.42
N GLY A 310 9.37 7.32 5.45
CA GLY A 310 9.62 8.75 5.33
C GLY A 310 9.75 9.18 3.88
N ASP A 311 9.16 10.32 3.57
CA ASP A 311 9.23 10.94 2.25
C ASP A 311 10.33 11.99 2.23
N VAL A 312 11.08 12.08 1.15
CA VAL A 312 12.12 13.08 0.97
C VAL A 312 12.06 13.66 -0.43
N ALA A 313 12.15 14.99 -0.52
CA ALA A 313 12.24 15.71 -1.78
C ALA A 313 13.70 15.83 -2.22
N ARG A 314 13.92 15.83 -3.55
CA ARG A 314 15.26 15.99 -4.15
C ARG A 314 16.01 17.21 -3.58
N GLN A 315 15.35 18.37 -3.59
CA GLN A 315 15.94 19.63 -3.14
C GLN A 315 16.42 19.57 -1.68
N SER A 316 15.69 18.86 -0.82
CA SER A 316 16.04 18.71 0.59
C SER A 316 17.33 17.89 0.75
N ILE A 317 17.50 16.80 0.01
CA ILE A 317 18.72 15.99 0.04
C ILE A 317 19.91 16.73 -0.57
N GLU A 318 19.72 17.45 -1.67
CA GLU A 318 20.78 18.22 -2.34
C GLU A 318 21.26 19.40 -1.47
N SER A 319 20.40 19.94 -0.60
CA SER A 319 20.76 20.99 0.34
C SER A 319 21.63 20.52 1.52
N ILE A 320 21.71 19.20 1.75
CA ILE A 320 22.42 18.62 2.88
C ILE A 320 23.87 18.26 2.55
N SER A 321 24.78 18.76 3.38
CA SER A 321 26.21 18.42 3.32
C SER A 321 26.43 16.91 3.51
N PRO A 322 27.42 16.31 2.82
CA PRO A 322 27.86 14.93 3.08
C PRO A 322 28.29 14.67 4.53
N THR A 323 28.65 15.72 5.28
CA THR A 323 29.07 15.64 6.69
C THR A 323 27.97 16.06 7.67
N ALA A 324 26.71 16.11 7.23
CA ALA A 324 25.60 16.53 8.08
C ALA A 324 25.37 15.57 9.26
N THR A 325 24.88 16.12 10.36
CA THR A 325 24.53 15.33 11.54
C THR A 325 23.26 14.52 11.29
N THR A 326 23.04 13.45 12.04
CA THR A 326 21.82 12.64 11.91
C THR A 326 20.55 13.45 12.16
N GLU A 327 20.58 14.45 13.05
CA GLU A 327 19.45 15.36 13.29
C GLU A 327 19.12 16.21 12.04
N GLN A 328 20.15 16.71 11.36
CA GLN A 328 19.97 17.44 10.10
C GLN A 328 19.39 16.52 9.02
N ILE A 329 19.90 15.29 8.93
CA ILE A 329 19.37 14.28 8.00
C ILE A 329 17.93 13.93 8.35
N ALA A 330 17.58 13.78 9.63
CA ALA A 330 16.21 13.49 10.05
C ALA A 330 15.22 14.59 9.64
N ALA A 331 15.66 15.86 9.65
CA ALA A 331 14.83 17.01 9.34
C ALA A 331 14.40 17.12 7.87
N ILE A 332 15.06 16.41 6.93
CA ILE A 332 14.67 16.44 5.51
C ILE A 332 13.49 15.53 5.18
N PHE A 333 13.20 14.58 6.07
CA PHE A 333 12.09 13.67 5.88
C PHE A 333 10.79 14.37 6.29
N THR A 334 9.85 14.49 5.35
CA THR A 334 8.53 15.04 5.61
C THR A 334 7.66 13.99 6.29
N THR A 335 7.09 14.34 7.45
CA THR A 335 6.15 13.49 8.21
C THR A 335 6.62 12.03 8.41
N PRO A 336 7.84 11.79 8.95
CA PRO A 336 8.34 10.43 9.12
C PRO A 336 7.47 9.66 10.12
N TRP A 337 6.99 8.49 9.69
CA TRP A 337 6.26 7.55 10.53
C TRP A 337 7.22 6.51 11.09
N TRP A 338 7.11 6.25 12.39
CA TRP A 338 7.85 5.21 13.10
C TRP A 338 6.89 4.20 13.69
N ASN A 339 7.22 2.92 13.58
CA ASN A 339 6.43 1.88 14.22
C ASN A 339 6.57 1.98 15.75
N PRO A 340 5.46 2.25 16.49
CA PRO A 340 5.52 2.45 17.93
C PRO A 340 5.85 1.17 18.72
N GLN A 341 5.76 0.00 18.08
CA GLN A 341 6.07 -1.29 18.71
C GLN A 341 7.57 -1.62 18.67
N ILE A 342 8.35 -0.92 17.85
CA ILE A 342 9.80 -1.10 17.72
C ILE A 342 10.46 0.02 18.52
N LYS A 343 11.04 -0.34 19.67
CA LYS A 343 11.66 0.60 20.61
C LYS A 343 13.12 0.86 20.30
#